data_AF-A0A6I4SKQ3-F1
#
_entry.id   AF-A0A6I4SKQ3-F1
#
_cell.length_a   1.000
_cell.length_b   1.000
_cell.length_c   1.000
_cell.angle_alpha   90.00
_cell.angle_beta   90.00
_cell.angle_gamma   90.00
#
_symmetry.space_group_name_H-M   'P 1'
#
loop_
_entity.id
_entity.type
_entity.pdbx_description
1 polymer ?
#
loop_
_entity_poly.entity_id
_entity_poly.type
_entity_poly.pdbx_seq_one_letter_code
_entity_poly.pdbx_strand_id
1 'polypeptide(L)'
;MSNYNSKSFTGKFAVALLATTAIGGLSSGTAFAQAATTCFTDFNGTVVCQDGTGNTDVYFEGDLNYGAMGDGAYNDLDGKIDATTPSDADVEAAADDVAAAQAAADQIAADQAAVTAALTQANLDAQAAAADAAAAQAAADAAAADAAAAAATSTAAFDAAADDLTDANVALGAANTDLSAANTAVSDARTAFDNDQSQANLDALNAALADQAAAQTAANAASDAAATALAASNTAATELAAAQAASTAAATAAATAAAATAAANNALQTSLAGSADFVDAITTAGFTADTTGLAALNDAGAAEAAALAAAIEFEDNLDNVANTFIRAQEVLVAAAENANPAIAAASQALLGDERAEETNAEVEVIAALVDHEGRITANTDGLAAEVIARTEADTALGIRIDDEAAIRGMADLALGVRIDDETTARIAGDNNLLGLLNDETSARIAADTAITNRLNGVDSRLNGIDTRLDRMDDSIASSTATAIALGGAGFLPDMKFNLAMNMGFYDGAQAVSATMGYRVSDSIAFTAGVAGGLNKGGQVGGRVGVIIGFGGE
;
A
#
# COMPACT_ATOMS: atom_id res chain seq x y z
N MET A 1 -22.84 23.94 -14.79
CA MET A 1 -23.97 24.86 -14.52
C MET A 1 -25.21 24.06 -14.20
N SER A 2 -25.54 23.90 -12.92
CA SER A 2 -26.90 23.95 -12.33
C SER A 2 -26.85 23.32 -10.93
N ASN A 3 -26.86 24.20 -9.93
CA ASN A 3 -27.34 24.06 -8.55
C ASN A 3 -27.38 22.66 -7.92
N TYR A 4 -26.43 22.38 -7.01
CA TYR A 4 -26.68 21.52 -5.86
C TYR A 4 -26.32 22.23 -4.55
N ASN A 5 -27.29 22.18 -3.66
CA ASN A 5 -27.48 22.94 -2.43
C ASN A 5 -26.36 22.72 -1.40
N SER A 6 -25.68 23.78 -0.99
CA SER A 6 -24.89 23.82 0.24
C SER A 6 -25.83 23.79 1.44
N LYS A 7 -25.99 22.63 2.08
CA LYS A 7 -26.56 22.57 3.43
C LYS A 7 -25.43 22.67 4.44
N SER A 8 -25.41 23.78 5.16
CA SER A 8 -24.62 23.98 6.37
C SER A 8 -24.98 22.90 7.40
N PHE A 9 -24.01 22.04 7.72
CA PHE A 9 -24.11 21.12 8.84
C PHE A 9 -23.66 21.89 10.09
N THR A 10 -24.62 22.43 10.82
CA THR A 10 -24.41 23.07 12.11
C THR A 10 -25.06 22.17 13.16
N GLY A 11 -24.23 21.60 14.05
CA GLY A 11 -24.66 21.19 15.38
C GLY A 11 -24.43 19.73 15.75
N LYS A 12 -23.61 19.59 16.82
CA LYS A 12 -23.59 18.51 17.83
C LYS A 12 -22.83 17.24 17.39
N PHE A 13 -21.87 16.68 18.11
CA PHE A 13 -21.46 16.78 19.53
C PHE A 13 -19.94 16.60 19.57
N ALA A 14 -19.21 17.54 20.18
CA ALA A 14 -17.81 17.35 20.51
C ALA A 14 -17.73 16.67 21.88
N VAL A 15 -17.10 15.50 21.94
CA VAL A 15 -16.64 14.87 23.18
C VAL A 15 -15.15 15.17 23.27
N ALA A 16 -14.81 16.21 24.03
CA ALA A 16 -13.48 16.52 24.54
C ALA A 16 -13.73 17.14 25.93
N LEU A 17 -13.48 16.38 26.99
CA LEU A 17 -12.20 16.33 27.71
C LEU A 17 -11.91 17.66 28.42
N LEU A 18 -12.05 17.60 29.75
CA LEU A 18 -11.51 18.44 30.81
C LEU A 18 -10.73 19.70 30.39
N ALA A 19 -11.26 20.87 30.75
CA ALA A 19 -10.48 22.01 31.22
C ALA A 19 -11.38 22.95 32.02
N THR A 20 -11.24 22.88 33.33
CA THR A 20 -11.77 23.80 34.33
C THR A 20 -11.08 25.17 34.21
N THR A 21 -11.86 26.24 34.03
CA THR A 21 -11.43 27.60 34.38
C THR A 21 -12.36 28.11 35.47
N ALA A 22 -11.96 27.90 36.72
CA ALA A 22 -12.52 28.61 37.87
C ALA A 22 -11.81 29.97 37.96
N ILE A 23 -12.50 31.05 37.60
CA ILE A 23 -12.10 32.42 37.95
C ILE A 23 -12.87 32.76 39.22
N GLY A 24 -12.26 32.43 40.36
CA GLY A 24 -12.66 32.93 41.68
C GLY A 24 -11.89 34.22 41.96
N GLY A 25 -12.60 35.34 42.03
CA GLY A 25 -12.03 36.65 42.33
C GLY A 25 -11.57 36.75 43.77
N LEU A 26 -10.26 36.80 43.97
CA LEU A 26 -9.65 37.29 45.20
C LEU A 26 -9.78 38.81 45.27
N SER A 27 -10.37 39.26 46.37
CA SER A 27 -10.57 40.64 46.75
C SER A 27 -9.23 41.38 46.88
N SER A 28 -9.19 42.57 46.27
CA SER A 28 -8.11 43.55 46.32
C SER A 28 -7.79 43.99 47.76
N GLY A 29 -6.65 43.56 48.28
CA GLY A 29 -5.96 44.16 49.43
C GLY A 29 -5.25 45.45 49.01
N THR A 30 -5.31 46.45 49.88
CA THR A 30 -4.92 47.84 49.68
C THR A 30 -3.44 48.05 49.34
N ALA A 31 -3.16 48.81 48.29
CA ALA A 31 -1.83 49.33 47.97
C ALA A 31 -1.33 50.27 49.08
N PHE A 32 -0.24 49.89 49.74
CA PHE A 32 0.54 50.79 50.59
C PHE A 32 1.33 51.76 49.71
N ALA A 33 0.95 53.04 49.71
CA ALA A 33 1.77 54.10 49.15
C ALA A 33 2.88 54.45 50.16
N GLN A 34 4.10 53.97 49.93
CA GLN A 34 5.28 54.51 50.63
C GLN A 34 5.61 55.89 50.04
N ALA A 35 5.63 56.91 50.91
CA ALA A 35 6.13 58.23 50.56
C ALA A 35 7.64 58.15 50.36
N ALA A 36 8.11 58.22 49.12
CA ALA A 36 9.53 58.18 48.80
C ALA A 36 10.23 59.46 49.30
N THR A 37 11.17 59.30 50.23
CA THR A 37 12.13 60.34 50.63
C THR A 37 13.04 60.63 49.44
N THR A 38 13.12 61.89 48.99
CA THR A 38 14.00 62.28 47.89
C THR A 38 15.27 62.92 48.43
N CYS A 39 16.40 62.27 48.18
CA CYS A 39 17.72 62.81 48.46
C CYS A 39 18.37 63.32 47.17
N PHE A 40 19.00 64.48 47.23
CA PHE A 40 19.80 65.00 46.14
C PHE A 40 21.15 65.48 46.65
N THR A 41 22.19 65.18 45.89
CA THR A 41 23.54 65.67 46.10
C THR A 41 23.76 66.93 45.30
N ASP A 42 24.23 67.99 45.96
CA ASP A 42 24.63 69.19 45.26
C ASP A 42 26.04 69.05 44.65
N PHE A 43 26.44 70.04 43.85
CA PHE A 43 27.75 70.04 43.18
C PHE A 43 28.95 70.16 44.14
N ASN A 44 28.71 70.35 45.45
CA ASN A 44 29.74 70.39 46.48
C ASN A 44 29.82 69.08 47.30
N GLY A 45 29.08 68.03 46.90
CA GLY A 45 29.10 66.72 47.57
C GLY A 45 28.23 66.65 48.83
N THR A 46 27.41 67.67 49.11
CA THR A 46 26.52 67.63 50.29
C THR A 46 25.23 66.89 49.92
N VAL A 47 24.90 65.83 50.66
CA VAL A 47 23.65 65.08 50.50
C VAL A 47 22.58 65.76 51.35
N VAL A 48 21.48 66.19 50.72
CA VAL A 48 20.31 66.72 51.41
C VAL A 48 19.14 65.78 51.15
N CYS A 49 18.58 65.23 52.22
CA CYS A 49 17.41 64.37 52.17
C CYS A 49 16.21 65.13 52.73
N GLN A 50 15.11 65.12 51.98
CA GLN A 50 13.86 65.73 52.41
C GLN A 50 12.79 64.66 52.52
N ASP A 51 12.24 64.50 53.72
CA ASP A 51 11.15 63.58 53.96
C ASP A 51 9.79 64.19 53.56
N GLY A 52 8.77 63.33 53.47
CA GLY A 52 7.40 63.74 53.14
C GLY A 52 6.72 64.64 54.20
N THR A 53 7.38 64.92 55.33
CA THR A 53 6.88 65.81 56.40
C THR A 53 7.53 67.20 56.37
N GLY A 54 8.51 67.41 55.48
CA GLY A 54 9.15 68.70 55.25
C GLY A 54 10.38 68.96 56.12
N ASN A 55 10.89 67.94 56.82
CA ASN A 55 12.12 68.04 57.59
C ASN A 55 13.32 67.76 56.67
N THR A 56 14.34 68.61 56.72
CA THR A 56 15.56 68.50 55.89
C THR A 56 16.75 68.21 56.79
N ASP A 57 17.32 67.03 56.63
CA ASP A 57 18.58 66.65 57.29
C ASP A 57 19.75 66.82 56.30
N VAL A 58 20.81 67.48 56.79
CA VAL A 58 22.00 67.86 56.02
C VAL A 58 23.22 67.22 56.65
N TYR A 59 23.89 66.35 55.89
CA TYR A 59 25.08 65.64 56.35
C TYR A 59 26.34 66.23 55.69
N PHE A 60 27.30 66.67 56.51
CA PHE A 60 28.61 67.17 56.07
C PHE A 60 29.66 66.06 56.19
N GLU A 61 30.46 65.84 55.14
CA GLU A 61 31.52 64.80 55.03
C GLU A 61 32.72 64.95 56.01
N GLY A 62 32.58 65.68 57.12
CA GLY A 62 33.72 66.05 57.99
C GLY A 62 33.77 65.47 59.40
N ASP A 63 32.65 65.09 60.01
CA ASP A 63 32.58 64.87 61.47
C ASP A 63 31.87 63.54 61.86
N LEU A 64 32.32 62.40 61.32
CA LEU A 64 31.90 61.09 61.82
C LEU A 64 32.79 60.65 63.00
N ASN A 65 32.53 61.23 64.17
CA ASN A 65 33.05 60.73 65.44
C ASN A 65 32.18 59.55 65.92
N TYR A 66 32.66 58.33 65.66
CA TYR A 66 32.01 57.01 65.83
C TYR A 66 31.66 56.58 67.28
N GLY A 67 31.59 57.51 68.24
CA GLY A 67 31.53 57.20 69.67
C GLY A 67 30.21 57.46 70.39
N ALA A 68 29.14 57.92 69.72
CA ALA A 68 27.99 58.51 70.43
C ALA A 68 26.59 58.24 69.84
N MET A 69 26.38 57.13 69.13
CA MET A 69 25.02 56.69 68.78
C MET A 69 24.64 55.53 69.69
N GLY A 70 23.93 55.86 70.77
CA GLY A 70 23.39 54.89 71.70
C GLY A 70 22.14 54.22 71.15
N ASP A 71 22.09 52.88 71.23
CA ASP A 71 21.04 52.00 71.80
C ASP A 71 19.55 52.20 71.41
N GLY A 72 19.20 53.19 70.60
CA GLY A 72 17.81 53.55 70.34
C GLY A 72 17.17 52.84 69.14
N ALA A 73 17.97 52.53 68.11
CA ALA A 73 17.48 52.07 66.80
C ALA A 73 17.46 50.53 66.65
N TYR A 74 18.11 49.80 67.56
CA TYR A 74 18.20 48.33 67.53
C TYR A 74 17.00 47.62 68.20
N ASN A 75 16.06 48.36 68.80
CA ASN A 75 15.00 47.79 69.64
C ASN A 75 13.72 47.37 68.88
N ASP A 76 13.71 47.47 67.55
CA ASP A 76 12.51 47.16 66.74
C ASP A 76 12.85 46.29 65.51
N LEU A 77 13.95 45.53 65.59
CA LEU A 77 14.26 44.53 64.57
C LEU A 77 13.36 43.31 64.71
N ASP A 78 13.14 42.86 65.96
CA ASP A 78 12.15 41.83 66.31
C ASP A 78 10.74 42.24 65.86
N GLY A 79 10.37 43.52 65.98
CA GLY A 79 9.04 44.02 65.59
C GLY A 79 8.82 44.13 64.08
N LYS A 80 9.87 44.40 63.29
CA LYS A 80 9.80 44.38 61.81
C LYS A 80 9.83 42.96 61.25
N ILE A 81 10.53 42.05 61.94
CA ILE A 81 10.54 40.62 61.62
C ILE A 81 9.16 40.02 61.91
N ASP A 82 8.59 40.27 63.10
CA ASP A 82 7.24 39.85 63.48
C ASP A 82 6.16 40.36 62.50
N ALA A 83 6.39 41.49 61.84
CA ALA A 83 5.46 42.06 60.86
C ALA A 83 5.49 41.38 59.47
N THR A 84 6.46 40.49 59.19
CA THR A 84 6.65 39.85 57.88
C THR A 84 6.66 38.32 57.90
N THR A 85 6.91 37.70 59.06
CA THR A 85 6.60 36.28 59.27
C THR A 85 5.09 36.07 59.19
N PRO A 86 4.62 35.01 58.47
CA PRO A 86 3.24 34.56 58.62
C PRO A 86 2.94 34.44 60.11
N SER A 87 1.94 35.16 60.59
CA SER A 87 1.60 35.11 62.00
C SER A 87 1.08 33.71 62.34
N ASP A 88 1.16 33.31 63.60
CA ASP A 88 0.50 32.06 64.06
C ASP A 88 -0.98 32.03 63.63
N ALA A 89 -1.62 33.20 63.51
CA ALA A 89 -2.98 33.34 63.01
C ALA A 89 -3.13 33.06 61.50
N ASP A 90 -2.13 33.34 60.68
CA ASP A 90 -2.15 33.02 59.24
C ASP A 90 -1.94 31.53 58.99
N VAL A 91 -1.08 30.89 59.79
CA VAL A 91 -0.89 29.43 59.78
C VAL A 91 -2.14 28.71 60.29
N GLU A 92 -2.73 29.21 61.39
CA GLU A 92 -3.99 28.67 61.92
C GLU A 92 -5.15 28.85 60.92
N ALA A 93 -5.23 29.98 60.21
CA ALA A 93 -6.20 30.19 59.14
C ALA A 93 -5.99 29.26 57.94
N ALA A 94 -4.74 29.02 57.53
CA ALA A 94 -4.43 28.07 56.45
C ALA A 94 -4.78 26.62 56.84
N ALA A 95 -4.49 26.22 58.09
CA ALA A 95 -4.87 24.92 58.62
C ALA A 95 -6.41 24.76 58.71
N ASP A 96 -7.13 25.81 59.09
CA ASP A 96 -8.60 25.85 59.08
C ASP A 96 -9.16 25.72 57.64
N ASP A 97 -8.53 26.37 56.66
CA ASP A 97 -8.91 26.26 55.24
C ASP A 97 -8.66 24.84 54.69
N VAL A 98 -7.55 24.19 55.04
CA VAL A 98 -7.28 22.78 54.71
C VAL A 98 -8.30 21.86 55.36
N ALA A 99 -8.61 22.07 56.65
CA ALA A 99 -9.62 21.30 57.35
C ALA A 99 -11.01 21.46 56.72
N ALA A 100 -11.36 22.66 56.28
CA ALA A 100 -12.61 22.94 55.57
C ALA A 100 -12.66 22.25 54.19
N ALA A 101 -11.57 22.32 53.41
CA ALA A 101 -11.46 21.66 52.12
C ALA A 101 -11.49 20.13 52.25
N GLN A 102 -10.84 19.57 53.28
CA GLN A 102 -10.89 18.14 53.58
C GLN A 102 -12.30 17.70 53.94
N ALA A 103 -13.01 18.47 54.77
CA ALA A 103 -14.38 18.17 55.14
C ALA A 103 -15.33 18.20 53.92
N ALA A 104 -15.12 19.12 52.98
CA ALA A 104 -15.88 19.19 51.72
C ALA A 104 -15.61 17.97 50.82
N ALA A 105 -14.34 17.60 50.65
CA ALA A 105 -13.94 16.41 49.89
C ALA A 105 -14.48 15.12 50.51
N ASP A 106 -14.44 14.99 51.83
CA ASP A 106 -14.99 13.84 52.56
C ASP A 106 -16.50 13.73 52.40
N GLN A 107 -17.22 14.86 52.44
CA GLN A 107 -18.66 14.90 52.23
C GLN A 107 -19.03 14.44 50.82
N ILE A 108 -18.35 14.95 49.80
CA ILE A 108 -18.62 14.57 48.40
C ILE A 108 -18.29 13.09 48.15
N ALA A 109 -17.24 12.56 48.80
CA ALA A 109 -16.87 11.15 48.72
C ALA A 109 -17.90 10.26 49.41
N ALA A 110 -18.46 10.71 50.55
CA ALA A 110 -19.55 10.02 51.22
C ALA A 110 -20.82 10.00 50.35
N ASP A 111 -21.14 11.11 49.68
CA ASP A 111 -22.27 11.20 48.75
C ASP A 111 -22.09 10.27 47.54
N GLN A 112 -20.88 10.20 46.95
CA GLN A 112 -20.55 9.24 45.89
C GLN A 112 -20.69 7.79 46.34
N ALA A 113 -20.24 7.48 47.57
CA ALA A 113 -20.37 6.13 48.14
C ALA A 113 -21.84 5.76 48.38
N ALA A 114 -22.65 6.69 48.88
CA ALA A 114 -24.09 6.50 49.10
C ALA A 114 -24.84 6.27 47.78
N VAL A 115 -24.56 7.10 46.76
CA VAL A 115 -25.16 6.94 45.42
C VAL A 115 -24.74 5.61 44.79
N THR A 116 -23.47 5.21 44.92
CA THR A 116 -22.98 3.92 44.40
C THR A 116 -23.64 2.74 45.11
N ALA A 117 -23.81 2.79 46.43
CA ALA A 117 -24.48 1.76 47.20
C ALA A 117 -25.98 1.64 46.87
N ALA A 118 -26.60 2.73 46.41
CA ALA A 118 -28.00 2.77 45.99
C ALA A 118 -28.23 2.26 44.55
N LEU A 119 -27.17 2.04 43.77
CA LEU A 119 -27.29 1.45 42.44
C LEU A 119 -27.68 -0.03 42.53
N THR A 120 -28.80 -0.39 41.91
CA THR A 120 -29.21 -1.79 41.78
C THR A 120 -28.40 -2.49 40.68
N GLN A 121 -28.38 -3.82 40.69
CA GLN A 121 -27.78 -4.60 39.60
C GLN A 121 -28.37 -4.22 38.23
N ALA A 122 -29.67 -3.93 38.17
CA ALA A 122 -30.31 -3.49 36.93
C ALA A 122 -29.76 -2.16 36.41
N ASN A 123 -29.41 -1.22 37.32
CA ASN A 123 -28.78 0.05 36.94
C ASN A 123 -27.37 -0.18 36.39
N LEU A 124 -26.59 -1.04 37.06
CA LEU A 124 -25.23 -1.39 36.62
C LEU A 124 -25.24 -2.10 35.26
N ASP A 125 -26.16 -3.05 35.06
CA ASP A 125 -26.32 -3.75 33.78
C ASP A 125 -26.75 -2.78 32.66
N ALA A 126 -27.66 -1.84 32.95
CA ALA A 126 -28.07 -0.82 31.99
C ALA A 126 -26.94 0.17 31.65
N GLN A 127 -26.08 0.49 32.63
CA GLN A 127 -24.90 1.33 32.43
C GLN A 127 -23.87 0.64 31.55
N ALA A 128 -23.59 -0.65 31.81
CA ALA A 128 -22.71 -1.46 30.97
C ALA A 128 -23.26 -1.57 29.53
N ALA A 129 -24.56 -1.83 29.37
CA ALA A 129 -25.19 -1.89 28.05
C ALA A 129 -25.11 -0.56 27.29
N ALA A 130 -25.23 0.59 27.98
CA ALA A 130 -25.06 1.90 27.37
C ALA A 130 -23.60 2.15 26.94
N ALA A 131 -22.63 1.74 27.75
CA ALA A 131 -21.21 1.83 27.40
C ALA A 131 -20.85 0.92 26.20
N ASP A 132 -21.34 -0.32 26.18
CA ASP A 132 -21.14 -1.25 25.07
C ASP A 132 -21.77 -0.74 23.78
N ALA A 133 -22.98 -0.16 23.86
CA ALA A 133 -23.64 0.44 22.70
C ALA A 133 -22.86 1.66 22.16
N ALA A 134 -22.34 2.51 23.04
CA ALA A 134 -21.49 3.64 22.65
C ALA A 134 -20.19 3.18 21.97
N ALA A 135 -19.54 2.14 22.48
CA ALA A 135 -18.37 1.55 21.86
C ALA A 135 -18.68 0.94 20.47
N ALA A 136 -19.81 0.23 20.35
CA ALA A 136 -20.26 -0.31 19.07
C ALA A 136 -20.60 0.79 18.05
N GLN A 137 -21.18 1.91 18.48
CA GLN A 137 -21.41 3.07 17.64
C GLN A 137 -20.09 3.68 17.15
N ALA A 138 -19.12 3.89 18.04
CA ALA A 138 -17.81 4.42 17.66
C ALA A 138 -17.11 3.53 16.61
N ALA A 139 -17.19 2.20 16.77
CA ALA A 139 -16.66 1.26 15.79
C ALA A 139 -17.40 1.30 14.44
N ALA A 140 -18.74 1.46 14.47
CA ALA A 140 -19.53 1.57 13.25
C ALA A 140 -19.29 2.89 12.50
N ASP A 141 -19.11 3.99 13.23
CA ASP A 141 -18.76 5.30 12.66
C ASP A 141 -17.37 5.28 12.01
N ALA A 142 -16.39 4.62 12.64
CA ALA A 142 -15.06 4.40 12.05
C ALA A 142 -15.15 3.57 10.76
N ALA A 143 -15.87 2.45 10.77
CA ALA A 143 -16.07 1.62 9.58
C ALA A 143 -16.80 2.37 8.45
N ALA A 144 -17.73 3.26 8.78
CA ALA A 144 -18.40 4.12 7.79
C ALA A 144 -17.44 5.15 7.18
N ALA A 145 -16.54 5.73 7.97
CA ALA A 145 -15.50 6.63 7.48
C ALA A 145 -14.52 5.91 6.53
N ASP A 146 -14.06 4.72 6.91
CA ASP A 146 -13.15 3.90 6.08
C ASP A 146 -13.80 3.50 4.75
N ALA A 147 -15.06 3.07 4.79
CA ALA A 147 -15.80 2.70 3.58
C ALA A 147 -16.07 3.90 2.66
N ALA A 148 -16.29 5.10 3.23
CA ALA A 148 -16.41 6.33 2.46
C ALA A 148 -15.08 6.73 1.79
N ALA A 149 -13.96 6.58 2.50
CA ALA A 149 -12.63 6.80 1.94
C ALA A 149 -12.31 5.82 0.80
N ALA A 150 -12.64 4.54 0.97
CA ALA A 150 -12.49 3.54 -0.08
C ALA A 150 -13.33 3.89 -1.34
N ALA A 151 -14.57 4.31 -1.17
CA ALA A 151 -15.42 4.75 -2.28
C ALA A 151 -14.86 5.99 -3.00
N ALA A 152 -14.25 6.93 -2.28
CA ALA A 152 -13.57 8.09 -2.88
C ALA A 152 -12.36 7.65 -3.72
N THR A 153 -11.53 6.75 -3.20
CA THR A 153 -10.38 6.18 -3.94
C THR A 153 -10.83 5.45 -5.21
N SER A 154 -11.85 4.60 -5.13
CA SER A 154 -12.40 3.91 -6.31
C SER A 154 -13.03 4.86 -7.32
N THR A 155 -13.59 6.00 -6.86
CA THR A 155 -14.12 7.04 -7.77
C THR A 155 -12.98 7.66 -8.57
N ALA A 156 -11.88 8.05 -7.90
CA ALA A 156 -10.71 8.62 -8.57
C ALA A 156 -10.06 7.62 -9.55
N ALA A 157 -10.01 6.33 -9.20
CA ALA A 157 -9.51 5.29 -10.09
C ALA A 157 -10.40 5.08 -11.33
N PHE A 158 -11.73 5.14 -11.16
CA PHE A 158 -12.67 5.08 -12.27
C PHE A 158 -12.53 6.29 -13.21
N ASP A 159 -12.44 7.50 -12.65
CA ASP A 159 -12.25 8.72 -13.44
C ASP A 159 -10.94 8.67 -14.25
N ALA A 160 -9.83 8.24 -13.63
CA ALA A 160 -8.56 8.07 -14.33
C ALA A 160 -8.64 7.04 -15.47
N ALA A 161 -9.30 5.89 -15.23
CA ALA A 161 -9.49 4.88 -16.27
C ALA A 161 -10.42 5.35 -17.41
N ALA A 162 -11.38 6.22 -17.12
CA ALA A 162 -12.25 6.83 -18.12
C ALA A 162 -11.49 7.86 -18.99
N ASP A 163 -10.58 8.64 -18.38
CA ASP A 163 -9.67 9.55 -19.08
C ASP A 163 -8.72 8.75 -20.00
N ASP A 164 -8.08 7.70 -19.49
CA ASP A 164 -7.20 6.81 -20.29
C ASP A 164 -7.95 6.20 -21.50
N LEU A 165 -9.20 5.76 -21.32
CA LEU A 165 -10.03 5.26 -22.41
C LEU A 165 -10.36 6.34 -23.44
N THR A 166 -10.57 7.58 -22.98
CA THR A 166 -10.81 8.72 -23.88
C THR A 166 -9.57 9.00 -24.72
N ASP A 167 -8.40 9.07 -24.10
CA ASP A 167 -7.12 9.30 -24.78
C ASP A 167 -6.78 8.18 -25.77
N ALA A 168 -7.00 6.91 -25.39
CA ALA A 168 -6.78 5.77 -26.27
C ALA A 168 -7.72 5.79 -27.50
N ASN A 169 -8.98 6.19 -27.33
CA ASN A 169 -9.92 6.35 -28.45
C ASN A 169 -9.53 7.51 -29.38
N VAL A 170 -9.00 8.61 -28.83
CA VAL A 170 -8.45 9.71 -29.64
C VAL A 170 -7.25 9.25 -30.45
N ALA A 171 -6.32 8.51 -29.85
CA ALA A 171 -5.15 7.95 -30.53
C ALA A 171 -5.56 6.97 -31.64
N LEU A 172 -6.55 6.11 -31.39
CA LEU A 172 -7.10 5.20 -32.40
C LEU A 172 -7.73 5.97 -33.57
N GLY A 173 -8.45 7.05 -33.29
CA GLY A 173 -9.00 7.94 -34.32
C GLY A 173 -7.93 8.58 -35.20
N ALA A 174 -6.83 9.05 -34.59
CA ALA A 174 -5.68 9.60 -35.31
C ALA A 174 -5.01 8.53 -36.18
N ALA A 175 -4.72 7.34 -35.63
CA ALA A 175 -4.08 6.25 -36.37
C ALA A 175 -4.93 5.75 -37.55
N ASN A 176 -6.25 5.71 -37.42
CA ASN A 176 -7.16 5.38 -38.53
C ASN A 176 -7.16 6.46 -39.62
N THR A 177 -7.01 7.73 -39.24
CA THR A 177 -6.88 8.84 -40.19
C THR A 177 -5.58 8.71 -40.99
N ASP A 178 -4.46 8.41 -40.32
CA ASP A 178 -3.15 8.20 -40.95
C ASP A 178 -3.17 6.98 -41.88
N LEU A 179 -3.78 5.88 -41.46
CA LEU A 179 -3.97 4.69 -42.30
C LEU A 179 -4.81 5.01 -43.55
N SER A 180 -5.88 5.80 -43.41
CA SER A 180 -6.67 6.26 -44.56
C SER A 180 -5.84 7.11 -45.52
N ALA A 181 -5.01 8.02 -45.01
CA ALA A 181 -4.12 8.85 -45.84
C ALA A 181 -3.07 8.00 -46.57
N ALA A 182 -2.48 7.02 -45.89
CA ALA A 182 -1.52 6.09 -46.49
C ALA A 182 -2.16 5.22 -47.58
N ASN A 183 -3.40 4.76 -47.37
CA ASN A 183 -4.17 4.04 -48.40
C ASN A 183 -4.40 4.90 -49.66
N THR A 184 -4.72 6.19 -49.49
CA THR A 184 -4.82 7.13 -50.62
C THR A 184 -3.48 7.30 -51.33
N ALA A 185 -2.38 7.47 -50.59
CA ALA A 185 -1.04 7.61 -51.17
C ALA A 185 -0.62 6.37 -51.98
N VAL A 186 -0.92 5.15 -51.51
CA VAL A 186 -0.71 3.91 -52.27
C VAL A 186 -1.53 3.88 -53.56
N SER A 187 -2.80 4.29 -53.50
CA SER A 187 -3.68 4.36 -54.69
C SER A 187 -3.13 5.34 -55.74
N ASP A 188 -2.68 6.51 -55.30
CA ASP A 188 -2.12 7.55 -56.17
C ASP A 188 -0.78 7.11 -56.78
N ALA A 189 0.14 6.56 -55.96
CA ALA A 189 1.43 6.05 -56.40
C ALA A 189 1.28 4.89 -57.39
N ARG A 190 0.29 4.00 -57.17
CA ARG A 190 -0.01 2.90 -58.08
C ARG A 190 -0.52 3.40 -59.43
N THR A 191 -1.42 4.39 -59.41
CA THR A 191 -1.90 5.04 -60.63
C THR A 191 -0.75 5.69 -61.41
N ALA A 192 0.19 6.34 -60.72
CA ALA A 192 1.37 6.93 -61.36
C ALA A 192 2.28 5.87 -62.00
N PHE A 193 2.54 4.75 -61.31
CA PHE A 193 3.33 3.64 -61.85
C PHE A 193 2.66 2.96 -63.05
N ASP A 194 1.34 2.75 -63.01
CA ASP A 194 0.58 2.16 -64.12
C ASP A 194 0.62 3.06 -65.38
N ASN A 195 0.66 4.39 -65.19
CA ASN A 195 0.79 5.36 -66.27
C ASN A 195 2.22 5.46 -66.83
N ASP A 196 3.23 5.37 -65.96
CA ASP A 196 4.65 5.45 -66.31
C ASP A 196 5.49 4.49 -65.43
N GLN A 197 5.94 3.38 -66.01
CA GLN A 197 6.70 2.33 -65.33
C GLN A 197 8.19 2.69 -65.14
N SER A 198 8.46 3.95 -64.81
CA SER A 198 9.81 4.41 -64.49
C SER A 198 10.26 3.90 -63.13
N GLN A 199 11.58 3.75 -62.96
CA GLN A 199 12.16 3.32 -61.67
C GLN A 199 11.76 4.27 -60.53
N ALA A 200 11.65 5.58 -60.81
CA ALA A 200 11.22 6.57 -59.82
C ALA A 200 9.79 6.32 -59.30
N ASN A 201 8.86 5.96 -60.19
CA ASN A 201 7.48 5.64 -59.79
C ASN A 201 7.39 4.30 -59.06
N LEU A 202 8.24 3.32 -59.40
CA LEU A 202 8.36 2.07 -58.64
C LEU A 202 8.85 2.33 -57.21
N ASP A 203 9.89 3.16 -57.07
CA ASP A 203 10.45 3.53 -55.77
C ASP A 203 9.40 4.28 -54.91
N ALA A 204 8.63 5.19 -55.51
CA ALA A 204 7.54 5.90 -54.83
C ALA A 204 6.40 4.96 -54.39
N LEU A 205 6.01 3.99 -55.22
CA LEU A 205 5.02 2.98 -54.85
C LEU A 205 5.51 2.10 -53.69
N ASN A 206 6.76 1.67 -53.73
CA ASN A 206 7.37 0.89 -52.65
C ASN A 206 7.43 1.69 -51.33
N ALA A 207 7.74 3.00 -51.39
CA ALA A 207 7.71 3.87 -50.23
C ALA A 207 6.29 4.02 -49.65
N ALA A 208 5.28 4.27 -50.49
CA ALA A 208 3.89 4.39 -50.04
C ALA A 208 3.37 3.08 -49.40
N LEU A 209 3.76 1.92 -49.94
CA LEU A 209 3.43 0.61 -49.34
C LEU A 209 4.12 0.41 -47.98
N ALA A 210 5.35 0.89 -47.82
CA ALA A 210 6.04 0.86 -46.52
C ALA A 210 5.35 1.76 -45.49
N ASP A 211 4.95 2.96 -45.89
CA ASP A 211 4.21 3.90 -45.03
C ASP A 211 2.82 3.34 -44.64
N GLN A 212 2.12 2.70 -45.58
CA GLN A 212 0.86 1.99 -45.31
C GLN A 212 1.06 0.87 -44.29
N ALA A 213 2.12 0.07 -44.42
CA ALA A 213 2.43 -0.99 -43.46
C ALA A 213 2.69 -0.41 -42.06
N ALA A 214 3.46 0.69 -41.96
CA ALA A 214 3.72 1.37 -40.70
C ALA A 214 2.44 1.94 -40.06
N ALA A 215 1.59 2.60 -40.86
CA ALA A 215 0.31 3.14 -40.41
C ALA A 215 -0.64 2.02 -39.94
N GLN A 216 -0.65 0.87 -40.61
CA GLN A 216 -1.44 -0.29 -40.17
C GLN A 216 -0.93 -0.86 -38.84
N THR A 217 0.39 -0.94 -38.64
CA THR A 217 0.96 -1.34 -37.35
C THR A 217 0.57 -0.36 -36.23
N ALA A 218 0.62 0.95 -36.50
CA ALA A 218 0.21 1.96 -35.53
C ALA A 218 -1.30 1.87 -35.20
N ALA A 219 -2.16 1.66 -36.20
CA ALA A 219 -3.59 1.48 -36.00
C ALA A 219 -3.91 0.23 -35.16
N ASN A 220 -3.21 -0.88 -35.41
CA ASN A 220 -3.36 -2.09 -34.60
C ASN A 220 -2.93 -1.85 -33.15
N ALA A 221 -1.77 -1.21 -32.92
CA ALA A 221 -1.29 -0.89 -31.58
C ALA A 221 -2.24 0.06 -30.82
N ALA A 222 -2.81 1.07 -31.50
CA ALA A 222 -3.80 1.96 -30.90
C ALA A 222 -5.12 1.24 -30.58
N SER A 223 -5.53 0.28 -31.42
CA SER A 223 -6.71 -0.57 -31.16
C SER A 223 -6.50 -1.46 -29.94
N ASP A 224 -5.32 -2.04 -29.79
CA ASP A 224 -4.96 -2.85 -28.62
C ASP A 224 -4.95 -1.99 -27.34
N ALA A 225 -4.36 -0.79 -27.40
CA ALA A 225 -4.36 0.15 -26.28
C ALA A 225 -5.78 0.56 -25.86
N ALA A 226 -6.67 0.85 -26.81
CA ALA A 226 -8.08 1.16 -26.54
C ALA A 226 -8.82 -0.02 -25.90
N ALA A 227 -8.53 -1.26 -26.33
CA ALA A 227 -9.09 -2.46 -25.72
C ALA A 227 -8.60 -2.66 -24.28
N THR A 228 -7.32 -2.42 -24.00
CA THR A 228 -6.75 -2.45 -22.65
C THR A 228 -7.38 -1.39 -21.75
N ALA A 229 -7.50 -0.14 -22.22
CA ALA A 229 -8.12 0.94 -21.45
C ALA A 229 -9.61 0.67 -21.15
N LEU A 230 -10.34 0.08 -22.11
CA LEU A 230 -11.73 -0.33 -21.89
C LEU A 230 -11.85 -1.42 -20.82
N ALA A 231 -10.96 -2.40 -20.82
CA ALA A 231 -10.92 -3.43 -19.79
C ALA A 231 -10.63 -2.83 -18.41
N ALA A 232 -9.67 -1.90 -18.30
CA ALA A 232 -9.37 -1.18 -17.07
C ALA A 232 -10.56 -0.37 -16.55
N SER A 233 -11.24 0.37 -17.44
CA SER A 233 -12.44 1.15 -17.10
C SER A 233 -13.59 0.26 -16.58
N ASN A 234 -13.81 -0.91 -17.19
CA ASN A 234 -14.82 -1.86 -16.72
C ASN A 234 -14.49 -2.47 -15.35
N THR A 235 -13.22 -2.76 -15.09
CA THR A 235 -12.75 -3.22 -13.77
C THR A 235 -12.98 -2.13 -12.71
N ALA A 236 -12.52 -0.90 -12.98
CA ALA A 236 -12.69 0.23 -12.07
C ALA A 236 -14.17 0.54 -11.78
N ALA A 237 -15.05 0.41 -12.78
CA ALA A 237 -16.50 0.56 -12.60
C ALA A 237 -17.08 -0.48 -11.64
N THR A 238 -16.62 -1.72 -11.72
CA THR A 238 -17.05 -2.82 -10.85
C THR A 238 -16.58 -2.59 -9.41
N GLU A 239 -15.32 -2.17 -9.24
CA GLU A 239 -14.74 -1.81 -7.94
C GLU A 239 -15.46 -0.62 -7.29
N LEU A 240 -15.76 0.43 -8.08
CA LEU A 240 -16.52 1.58 -7.61
C LEU A 240 -17.93 1.17 -7.14
N ALA A 241 -18.63 0.32 -7.88
CA ALA A 241 -19.94 -0.18 -7.49
C ALA A 241 -19.88 -0.97 -6.17
N ALA A 242 -18.86 -1.82 -6.00
CA ALA A 242 -18.64 -2.56 -4.76
C ALA A 242 -18.33 -1.64 -3.57
N ALA A 243 -17.47 -0.63 -3.77
CA ALA A 243 -17.11 0.33 -2.74
C ALA A 243 -18.30 1.21 -2.31
N GLN A 244 -19.14 1.66 -3.26
CA GLN A 244 -20.37 2.41 -2.96
C GLN A 244 -21.40 1.56 -2.19
N ALA A 245 -21.53 0.28 -2.54
CA ALA A 245 -22.39 -0.64 -1.80
C ALA A 245 -21.89 -0.85 -0.35
N ALA A 246 -20.57 -1.02 -0.17
CA ALA A 246 -19.94 -1.14 1.14
C ALA A 246 -20.13 0.14 1.99
N SER A 247 -19.93 1.32 1.40
CA SER A 247 -20.16 2.62 2.06
C SER A 247 -21.61 2.78 2.52
N THR A 248 -22.58 2.39 1.67
CA THR A 248 -24.02 2.43 2.02
C THR A 248 -24.34 1.47 3.17
N ALA A 249 -23.78 0.26 3.13
CA ALA A 249 -23.98 -0.73 4.19
C ALA A 249 -23.39 -0.25 5.53
N ALA A 250 -22.18 0.33 5.50
CA ALA A 250 -21.52 0.86 6.69
C ALA A 250 -22.28 2.06 7.28
N ALA A 251 -22.78 2.99 6.44
CA ALA A 251 -23.62 4.09 6.89
C ALA A 251 -24.94 3.61 7.53
N THR A 252 -25.52 2.52 7.01
CA THR A 252 -26.72 1.90 7.60
C THR A 252 -26.40 1.24 8.95
N ALA A 253 -25.25 0.60 9.07
CA ALA A 253 -24.78 0.01 10.33
C ALA A 253 -24.53 1.09 11.39
N ALA A 254 -23.88 2.20 11.02
CA ALA A 254 -23.67 3.37 11.89
C ALA A 254 -25.00 3.96 12.39
N ALA A 255 -25.98 4.16 11.49
CA ALA A 255 -27.31 4.63 11.86
C ALA A 255 -28.03 3.66 12.82
N THR A 256 -27.87 2.35 12.62
CA THR A 256 -28.43 1.31 13.50
C THR A 256 -27.78 1.33 14.88
N ALA A 257 -26.44 1.47 14.93
CA ALA A 257 -25.70 1.56 16.18
C ALA A 257 -26.06 2.83 16.96
N ALA A 258 -26.19 3.98 16.30
CA ALA A 258 -26.65 5.22 16.92
C ALA A 258 -28.07 5.09 17.53
N ALA A 259 -28.98 4.39 16.83
CA ALA A 259 -30.31 4.10 17.36
C ALA A 259 -30.25 3.16 18.59
N ALA A 260 -29.35 2.18 18.57
CA ALA A 260 -29.13 1.28 19.71
C ALA A 260 -28.56 2.02 20.93
N THR A 261 -27.58 2.91 20.74
CA THR A 261 -27.04 3.78 21.80
C THR A 261 -28.13 4.66 22.41
N ALA A 262 -28.97 5.28 21.58
CA ALA A 262 -30.09 6.10 22.06
C ALA A 262 -31.09 5.26 22.87
N ALA A 263 -31.39 4.04 22.44
CA ALA A 263 -32.25 3.12 23.17
C ALA A 263 -31.63 2.68 24.51
N ALA A 264 -30.33 2.35 24.54
CA ALA A 264 -29.61 1.96 25.75
C ALA A 264 -29.54 3.11 26.77
N ASN A 265 -29.27 4.33 26.31
CA ASN A 265 -29.28 5.53 27.18
C ASN A 265 -30.67 5.80 27.77
N ASN A 266 -31.74 5.68 26.98
CA ASN A 266 -33.11 5.80 27.49
C ASN A 266 -33.45 4.70 28.50
N ALA A 267 -32.97 3.47 28.27
CA ALA A 267 -33.16 2.36 29.20
C ALA A 267 -32.42 2.61 30.53
N LEU A 268 -31.17 3.09 30.47
CA LEU A 268 -30.41 3.51 31.65
C LEU A 268 -31.13 4.62 32.42
N GLN A 269 -31.59 5.67 31.73
CA GLN A 269 -32.33 6.76 32.35
C GLN A 269 -33.63 6.26 33.02
N THR A 270 -34.33 5.33 32.37
CA THR A 270 -35.54 4.70 32.93
C THR A 270 -35.21 3.85 34.16
N SER A 271 -34.11 3.10 34.12
CA SER A 271 -33.66 2.25 35.24
C SER A 271 -33.30 3.09 36.46
N LEU A 272 -32.50 4.15 36.25
CA LEU A 272 -32.11 5.10 37.30
C LEU A 272 -33.33 5.78 37.91
N ALA A 273 -34.22 6.34 37.10
CA ALA A 273 -35.43 7.00 37.58
C ALA A 273 -36.41 6.06 38.29
N GLY A 274 -36.38 4.75 37.99
CA GLY A 274 -37.19 3.73 38.63
C GLY A 274 -36.67 3.27 40.00
N SER A 275 -35.44 3.62 40.37
CA SER A 275 -34.82 3.22 41.63
C SER A 275 -35.00 4.30 42.70
N ALA A 276 -35.94 4.08 43.63
CA ALA A 276 -36.24 5.04 44.69
C ALA A 276 -35.03 5.35 45.57
N ASP A 277 -34.25 4.32 45.93
CA ASP A 277 -33.04 4.47 46.76
C ASP A 277 -31.97 5.33 46.05
N PHE A 278 -31.78 5.12 44.73
CA PHE A 278 -30.88 5.95 43.93
C PHE A 278 -31.37 7.40 43.85
N VAL A 279 -32.66 7.62 43.56
CA VAL A 279 -33.26 8.95 43.47
C VAL A 279 -33.09 9.70 44.79
N ASP A 280 -33.32 9.04 45.92
CA ASP A 280 -33.16 9.64 47.25
C ASP A 280 -31.69 9.98 47.55
N ALA A 281 -30.76 9.05 47.29
CA ALA A 281 -29.33 9.27 47.50
C ALA A 281 -28.78 10.42 46.65
N ILE A 282 -29.09 10.45 45.35
CA ILE A 282 -28.53 11.47 44.44
C ILE A 282 -29.14 12.85 44.63
N THR A 283 -30.42 12.92 45.01
CA THR A 283 -31.06 14.20 45.35
C THR A 283 -30.63 14.72 46.72
N THR A 284 -30.34 13.83 47.67
CA THR A 284 -29.71 14.20 48.96
C THR A 284 -28.33 14.82 48.74
N ALA A 285 -27.55 14.28 47.79
CA ALA A 285 -26.29 14.85 47.36
C ALA A 285 -26.42 16.17 46.57
N GLY A 286 -27.66 16.64 46.29
CA GLY A 286 -27.92 17.91 45.61
C GLY A 286 -27.94 17.83 44.07
N PHE A 287 -27.94 16.64 43.48
CA PHE A 287 -27.88 16.43 42.03
C PHE A 287 -29.21 15.92 41.46
N THR A 288 -29.36 16.02 40.13
CA THR A 288 -30.55 15.51 39.43
C THR A 288 -30.55 13.99 39.35
N ALA A 289 -31.72 13.35 39.50
CA ALA A 289 -31.83 11.88 39.46
C ALA A 289 -31.85 11.32 38.03
N ASP A 290 -30.81 11.63 37.28
CA ASP A 290 -30.57 11.17 35.92
C ASP A 290 -29.07 10.97 35.65
N THR A 291 -28.73 10.60 34.42
CA THR A 291 -27.33 10.41 34.01
C THR A 291 -26.53 11.72 34.08
N THR A 292 -27.18 12.88 33.95
CA THR A 292 -26.53 14.20 34.04
C THR A 292 -26.12 14.50 35.48
N GLY A 293 -26.98 14.21 36.46
CA GLY A 293 -26.65 14.41 37.85
C GLY A 293 -25.58 13.45 38.35
N LEU A 294 -25.54 12.22 37.84
CA LEU A 294 -24.46 11.27 38.17
C LEU A 294 -23.10 11.75 37.63
N ALA A 295 -23.07 12.33 36.43
CA ALA A 295 -21.87 12.96 35.88
C ALA A 295 -21.45 14.19 36.72
N ALA A 296 -22.41 15.06 37.08
CA ALA A 296 -22.15 16.24 37.87
C ALA A 296 -21.62 15.93 39.30
N LEU A 297 -22.07 14.84 39.92
CA LEU A 297 -21.55 14.36 41.20
C LEU A 297 -20.09 13.88 41.09
N ASN A 298 -19.74 13.22 39.99
CA ASN A 298 -18.35 12.81 39.73
C ASN A 298 -17.46 14.03 39.46
N ASP A 299 -17.94 15.00 38.69
CA ASP A 299 -17.21 16.24 38.39
C ASP A 299 -17.01 17.10 39.66
N ALA A 300 -18.03 17.21 40.51
CA ALA A 300 -17.91 17.86 41.81
C ALA A 300 -16.86 17.17 42.69
N GLY A 301 -16.80 15.83 42.67
CA GLY A 301 -15.75 15.07 43.34
C GLY A 301 -14.35 15.42 42.87
N ALA A 302 -14.15 15.52 41.56
CA ALA A 302 -12.87 15.92 40.99
C ALA A 302 -12.50 17.37 41.36
N ALA A 303 -13.48 18.28 41.40
CA ALA A 303 -13.27 19.67 41.77
C ALA A 303 -12.86 19.84 43.24
N GLU A 304 -13.54 19.16 44.16
CA GLU A 304 -13.21 19.20 45.60
C GLU A 304 -11.84 18.55 45.89
N ALA A 305 -11.51 17.45 45.20
CA ALA A 305 -10.18 16.86 45.30
C ALA A 305 -9.06 17.81 44.84
N ALA A 306 -9.31 18.60 43.79
CA ALA A 306 -8.36 19.62 43.33
C ALA A 306 -8.26 20.81 44.31
N ALA A 307 -9.37 21.23 44.92
CA ALA A 307 -9.39 22.30 45.93
C ALA A 307 -8.61 21.91 47.19
N LEU A 308 -8.80 20.68 47.68
CA LEU A 308 -8.02 20.12 48.79
C LEU A 308 -6.52 20.09 48.48
N ALA A 309 -6.13 19.62 47.28
CA ALA A 309 -4.73 19.60 46.87
C ALA A 309 -4.11 21.00 46.87
N ALA A 310 -4.85 22.01 46.39
CA ALA A 310 -4.40 23.40 46.39
C ALA A 310 -4.28 23.99 47.80
N ALA A 311 -5.20 23.65 48.72
CA ALA A 311 -5.13 24.09 50.11
C ALA A 311 -3.91 23.49 50.84
N ILE A 312 -3.65 22.19 50.65
CA ILE A 312 -2.47 21.51 51.21
C ILE A 312 -1.19 22.13 50.65
N GLU A 313 -1.12 22.38 49.34
CA GLU A 313 0.05 23.02 48.72
C GLU A 313 0.27 24.45 49.28
N PHE A 314 -0.79 25.19 49.56
CA PHE A 314 -0.69 26.51 50.19
C PHE A 314 -0.15 26.41 51.64
N GLU A 315 -0.66 25.49 52.45
CA GLU A 315 -0.16 25.23 53.81
C GLU A 315 1.32 24.81 53.81
N ASP A 316 1.70 23.85 52.96
CA ASP A 316 3.08 23.37 52.79
C ASP A 316 4.01 24.50 52.35
N ASN A 317 3.56 25.40 51.47
CA ASN A 317 4.33 26.56 51.06
C ASN A 317 4.50 27.56 52.21
N LEU A 318 3.46 27.79 53.02
CA LEU A 318 3.54 28.66 54.19
C LEU A 318 4.51 28.10 55.24
N ASP A 319 4.44 26.79 55.52
CA ASP A 319 5.31 26.09 56.47
C ASP A 319 6.76 26.03 55.95
N ASN A 320 6.97 25.82 54.66
CA ASN A 320 8.31 25.91 54.05
C ASN A 320 8.89 27.32 54.15
N VAL A 321 8.09 28.36 53.91
CA VAL A 321 8.53 29.76 54.06
C VAL A 321 8.88 30.05 55.52
N ALA A 322 8.05 29.64 56.48
CA ALA A 322 8.30 29.80 57.91
C ALA A 322 9.58 29.05 58.37
N ASN A 323 9.74 27.78 57.98
CA ASN A 323 10.92 26.99 58.30
C ASN A 323 12.19 27.51 57.62
N THR A 324 12.08 28.01 56.38
CA THR A 324 13.20 28.64 55.68
C THR A 324 13.62 29.92 56.38
N PHE A 325 12.68 30.71 56.88
CA PHE A 325 12.94 31.92 57.64
C PHE A 325 13.62 31.61 58.99
N ILE A 326 13.13 30.61 59.74
CA ILE A 326 13.74 30.13 60.98
C ILE A 326 15.18 29.65 60.74
N ARG A 327 15.40 28.83 59.70
CA ARG A 327 16.74 28.33 59.34
C ARG A 327 17.67 29.46 58.87
N ALA A 328 17.15 30.44 58.13
CA ALA A 328 17.90 31.61 57.75
C ALA A 328 18.34 32.41 58.98
N GLN A 329 17.46 32.58 59.97
CA GLN A 329 17.77 33.22 61.25
C GLN A 329 18.84 32.46 62.04
N GLU A 330 18.73 31.13 62.18
CA GLU A 330 19.74 30.31 62.88
C GLU A 330 21.13 30.40 62.21
N VAL A 331 21.17 30.39 60.88
CA VAL A 331 22.42 30.51 60.10
C VAL A 331 22.99 31.92 60.18
N LEU A 332 22.15 32.96 60.08
CA LEU A 332 22.57 34.36 60.15
C LEU A 332 23.02 34.75 61.57
N VAL A 333 22.41 34.22 62.62
CA VAL A 333 22.87 34.43 64.00
C VAL A 333 24.22 33.75 64.23
N ALA A 334 24.38 32.49 63.81
CA ALA A 334 25.65 31.78 63.92
C ALA A 334 26.77 32.40 63.05
N ALA A 335 26.42 32.95 61.88
CA ALA A 335 27.36 33.67 61.02
C ALA A 335 27.70 35.08 61.55
N ALA A 336 26.78 35.75 62.27
CA ALA A 336 27.05 37.02 62.94
C ALA A 336 28.05 36.89 64.11
N GLU A 337 28.11 35.72 64.74
CA GLU A 337 29.08 35.36 65.78
C GLU A 337 30.42 34.81 65.23
N ASN A 338 30.58 34.77 63.90
CA ASN A 338 31.73 34.15 63.27
C ASN A 338 33.02 34.95 63.50
N ALA A 339 34.13 34.27 63.82
CA ALA A 339 35.42 34.92 64.06
C ALA A 339 36.04 35.58 62.80
N ASN A 340 35.55 35.25 61.59
CA ASN A 340 35.92 35.93 60.36
C ASN A 340 35.12 37.24 60.22
N PRO A 341 35.77 38.42 60.35
CA PRO A 341 35.07 39.70 60.41
C PRO A 341 34.29 40.03 59.14
N ALA A 342 34.65 39.47 57.97
CA ALA A 342 33.90 39.66 56.74
C ALA A 342 32.59 38.86 56.71
N ILE A 343 32.56 37.67 57.33
CA ILE A 343 31.37 36.82 57.41
C ILE A 343 30.44 37.34 58.51
N ALA A 344 30.99 37.75 59.66
CA ALA A 344 30.22 38.39 60.72
C ALA A 344 29.61 39.72 60.26
N ALA A 345 30.37 40.57 59.56
CA ALA A 345 29.84 41.83 59.02
C ALA A 345 28.77 41.61 57.95
N ALA A 346 28.96 40.68 57.02
CA ALA A 346 27.97 40.38 55.99
C ALA A 346 26.67 39.77 56.57
N SER A 347 26.77 39.01 57.65
CA SER A 347 25.60 38.44 58.33
C SER A 347 24.85 39.48 59.16
N GLN A 348 25.57 40.38 59.82
CA GLN A 348 24.99 41.48 60.61
C GLN A 348 24.33 42.55 59.72
N ALA A 349 24.88 42.78 58.52
CA ALA A 349 24.32 43.69 57.53
C ALA A 349 23.00 43.15 56.93
N LEU A 350 22.89 41.84 56.67
CA LEU A 350 21.62 41.20 56.26
C LEU A 350 20.56 41.18 57.37
N LEU A 351 20.99 41.25 58.64
CA LEU A 351 20.13 41.43 59.82
C LEU A 351 19.81 42.92 60.09
N GLY A 352 20.10 43.83 59.15
CA GLY A 352 19.69 45.24 59.25
C GLY A 352 20.64 46.15 60.02
N ASP A 353 21.94 45.86 60.07
CA ASP A 353 22.95 46.84 60.51
C ASP A 353 23.03 48.01 59.52
N GLU A 354 22.92 49.25 60.00
CA GLU A 354 23.00 50.49 59.20
C GLU A 354 24.34 50.62 58.42
N ARG A 355 25.35 49.81 58.77
CA ARG A 355 26.64 49.73 58.03
C ARG A 355 26.56 48.97 56.71
N ALA A 356 25.44 48.32 56.40
CA ALA A 356 25.17 47.67 55.11
C ALA A 356 25.15 48.67 53.93
N GLU A 357 24.83 49.95 54.20
CA GLU A 357 24.68 50.97 53.15
C GLU A 357 26.00 51.37 52.47
N GLU A 358 27.17 51.06 53.04
CA GLU A 358 28.47 51.46 52.46
C GLU A 358 29.12 50.41 51.54
N THR A 359 28.64 49.16 51.51
CA THR A 359 29.11 48.18 50.51
C THR A 359 27.96 47.36 49.96
N ASN A 360 27.65 47.60 48.68
CA ASN A 360 26.58 46.99 47.88
C ASN A 360 26.74 45.47 47.64
N ALA A 361 27.55 44.76 48.43
CA ALA A 361 27.90 43.36 48.27
C ALA A 361 26.70 42.42 48.50
N GLU A 362 25.75 42.82 49.35
CA GLU A 362 24.51 42.07 49.62
C GLU A 362 23.59 42.07 48.41
N VAL A 363 23.40 43.24 47.81
CA VAL A 363 22.62 43.41 46.59
C VAL A 363 23.27 42.65 45.44
N GLU A 364 24.60 42.63 45.36
CA GLU A 364 25.33 41.95 44.29
C GLU A 364 25.29 40.41 44.42
N VAL A 365 25.40 39.87 45.63
CA VAL A 365 25.27 38.42 45.90
C VAL A 365 23.82 37.94 45.74
N ILE A 366 22.85 38.68 46.27
CA ILE A 366 21.43 38.36 46.09
C ILE A 366 21.04 38.45 44.62
N ALA A 367 21.50 39.48 43.88
CA ALA A 367 21.26 39.58 42.44
C ALA A 367 21.87 38.41 41.66
N ALA A 368 23.07 37.95 42.01
CA ALA A 368 23.70 36.80 41.37
C ALA A 368 23.01 35.46 41.69
N LEU A 369 22.45 35.31 42.90
CA LEU A 369 21.65 34.14 43.28
C LEU A 369 20.30 34.14 42.56
N VAL A 370 19.64 35.29 42.46
CA VAL A 370 18.39 35.44 41.71
C VAL A 370 18.61 35.20 40.20
N ASP A 371 19.73 35.68 39.63
CA ASP A 371 20.10 35.36 38.24
C ASP A 371 20.35 33.86 38.04
N HIS A 372 21.07 33.22 38.95
CA HIS A 372 21.29 31.77 38.88
C HIS A 372 20.00 30.98 39.01
N GLU A 373 19.09 31.36 39.92
CA GLU A 373 17.78 30.72 40.05
C GLU A 373 17.00 30.87 38.75
N GLY A 374 16.95 32.08 38.16
CA GLY A 374 16.32 32.30 36.87
C GLY A 374 16.92 31.45 35.73
N ARG A 375 18.25 31.26 35.73
CA ARG A 375 18.93 30.36 34.77
C ARG A 375 18.62 28.89 35.03
N ILE A 376 18.47 28.46 36.28
CA ILE A 376 18.09 27.09 36.65
C ILE A 376 16.65 26.82 36.22
N THR A 377 15.72 27.73 36.52
CA THR A 377 14.33 27.64 36.07
C THR A 377 14.27 27.56 34.54
N ALA A 378 14.94 28.49 33.84
CA ALA A 378 14.95 28.50 32.37
C ALA A 378 15.56 27.22 31.76
N ASN A 379 16.63 26.67 32.37
CA ASN A 379 17.22 25.41 31.93
C ASN A 379 16.30 24.21 32.23
N THR A 380 15.58 24.24 33.35
CA THR A 380 14.63 23.20 33.74
C THR A 380 13.44 23.17 32.78
N ASP A 381 12.88 24.34 32.46
CA ASP A 381 11.83 24.49 31.46
C ASP A 381 12.30 24.07 30.06
N GLY A 382 13.52 24.48 29.68
CA GLY A 382 14.13 24.07 28.42
C GLY A 382 14.35 22.57 28.31
N LEU A 383 14.76 21.92 29.40
CA LEU A 383 14.92 20.47 29.45
C LEU A 383 13.57 19.75 29.39
N ALA A 384 12.56 20.23 30.12
CA ALA A 384 11.21 19.69 30.07
C ALA A 384 10.62 19.78 28.66
N ALA A 385 10.80 20.92 27.99
CA ALA A 385 10.38 21.11 26.60
C ALA A 385 11.11 20.16 25.63
N GLU A 386 12.43 19.98 25.76
CA GLU A 386 13.18 19.02 24.93
C GLU A 386 12.73 17.58 25.18
N VAL A 387 12.45 17.20 26.44
CA VAL A 387 11.94 15.85 26.75
C VAL A 387 10.59 15.60 26.09
N ILE A 388 9.69 16.59 26.13
CA ILE A 388 8.39 16.50 25.43
C ILE A 388 8.62 16.38 23.93
N ALA A 389 9.42 17.27 23.33
CA ALA A 389 9.69 17.27 21.89
C ALA A 389 10.34 15.95 21.42
N ARG A 390 11.23 15.37 22.23
CA ARG A 390 11.84 14.05 21.97
C ARG A 390 10.85 12.92 22.07
N THR A 391 10.00 12.93 23.09
CA THR A 391 8.97 11.90 23.27
C THR A 391 7.97 11.90 22.12
N GLU A 392 7.55 13.09 21.66
CA GLU A 392 6.69 13.26 20.49
C GLU A 392 7.39 12.79 19.20
N ALA A 393 8.65 13.15 19.01
CA ALA A 393 9.44 12.73 17.85
C ALA A 393 9.63 11.20 17.80
N ASP A 394 9.89 10.57 18.94
CA ASP A 394 10.08 9.12 19.06
C ASP A 394 8.76 8.37 18.83
N THR A 395 7.65 8.89 19.34
CA THR A 395 6.30 8.34 19.06
C THR A 395 5.96 8.45 17.58
N ALA A 396 6.21 9.61 16.96
CA ALA A 396 6.01 9.81 15.52
C ALA A 396 6.92 8.90 14.68
N LEU A 397 8.15 8.65 15.13
CA LEU A 397 9.05 7.70 14.47
C LEU A 397 8.56 6.26 14.61
N GLY A 398 8.07 5.86 15.79
CA GLY A 398 7.47 4.54 16.03
C GLY A 398 6.31 4.27 15.08
N ILE A 399 5.35 5.20 14.98
CA ILE A 399 4.22 5.10 14.05
C ILE A 399 4.69 4.91 12.60
N ARG A 400 5.63 5.74 12.13
CA ARG A 400 6.16 5.61 10.75
C ARG A 400 6.84 4.28 10.48
N ILE A 401 7.52 3.72 11.48
CA ILE A 401 8.18 2.41 11.35
C ILE A 401 7.14 1.29 11.29
N ASP A 402 6.11 1.34 12.12
CA ASP A 402 5.04 0.35 12.14
C ASP A 402 4.23 0.39 10.84
N ASP A 403 3.93 1.58 10.31
CA ASP A 403 3.26 1.78 9.02
C ASP A 403 4.08 1.21 7.86
N GLU A 404 5.38 1.54 7.79
CA GLU A 404 6.29 0.99 6.77
C GLU A 404 6.41 -0.53 6.87
N ALA A 405 6.47 -1.08 8.09
CA ALA A 405 6.52 -2.52 8.31
C ALA A 405 5.24 -3.21 7.82
N ALA A 406 4.07 -2.62 8.08
CA ALA A 406 2.79 -3.11 7.58
C ALA A 406 2.71 -3.07 6.05
N ILE A 407 3.10 -1.94 5.44
CA ILE A 407 3.14 -1.77 3.97
C ILE A 407 4.07 -2.81 3.33
N ARG A 408 5.27 -3.01 3.88
CA ARG A 408 6.21 -4.03 3.40
C ARG A 408 5.64 -5.44 3.53
N GLY A 409 5.02 -5.77 4.66
CA GLY A 409 4.40 -7.08 4.87
C GLY A 409 3.31 -7.39 3.84
N MET A 410 2.49 -6.40 3.49
CA MET A 410 1.48 -6.54 2.42
C MET A 410 2.12 -6.70 1.04
N ALA A 411 3.18 -5.94 0.75
CA ALA A 411 3.90 -6.02 -0.52
C ALA A 411 4.58 -7.39 -0.71
N ASP A 412 5.18 -7.93 0.35
CA ASP A 412 5.81 -9.25 0.35
C ASP A 412 4.78 -10.37 0.15
N LEU A 413 3.62 -10.28 0.82
CA LEU A 413 2.52 -11.23 0.62
C LEU A 413 2.00 -11.19 -0.83
N ALA A 414 1.78 -10.00 -1.40
CA ALA A 414 1.35 -9.83 -2.78
C ALA A 414 2.39 -10.35 -3.78
N LEU A 415 3.68 -10.17 -3.50
CA LEU A 415 4.76 -10.75 -4.30
C LEU A 415 4.76 -12.29 -4.22
N GLY A 416 4.56 -12.85 -3.03
CA GLY A 416 4.44 -14.30 -2.83
C GLY A 416 3.32 -14.91 -3.68
N VAL A 417 2.12 -14.33 -3.65
CA VAL A 417 0.98 -14.78 -4.46
C VAL A 417 1.30 -14.73 -5.96
N ARG A 418 1.89 -13.63 -6.47
CA ARG A 418 2.28 -13.53 -7.89
C ARG A 418 3.30 -14.58 -8.31
N ILE A 419 4.24 -14.92 -7.43
CA ILE A 419 5.25 -15.96 -7.69
C ILE A 419 4.58 -17.34 -7.75
N ASP A 420 3.67 -17.64 -6.83
CA ASP A 420 2.95 -18.91 -6.81
C ASP A 420 2.05 -19.08 -8.05
N ASP A 421 1.37 -18.01 -8.47
CA ASP A 421 0.54 -17.98 -9.68
C ASP A 421 1.37 -18.19 -10.95
N GLU A 422 2.49 -17.47 -11.12
CA GLU A 422 3.40 -17.65 -12.27
C GLU A 422 4.00 -19.05 -12.27
N THR A 423 4.37 -19.58 -11.11
CA THR A 423 4.88 -20.96 -10.97
C THR A 423 3.83 -21.97 -11.44
N THR A 424 2.57 -21.79 -11.02
CA THR A 424 1.46 -22.63 -11.45
C THR A 424 1.22 -22.53 -12.95
N ALA A 425 1.23 -21.31 -13.51
CA ALA A 425 1.05 -21.07 -14.94
C ALA A 425 2.19 -21.69 -15.79
N ARG A 426 3.45 -21.56 -15.34
CA ARG A 426 4.63 -22.18 -15.95
C ARG A 426 4.51 -23.70 -15.99
N ILE A 427 4.17 -24.33 -14.88
CA ILE A 427 3.97 -25.79 -14.79
C ILE A 427 2.87 -26.24 -15.76
N ALA A 428 1.76 -25.51 -15.83
CA ALA A 428 0.67 -25.82 -16.75
C ALA A 428 1.11 -25.68 -18.23
N GLY A 429 1.85 -24.63 -18.55
CA GLY A 429 2.42 -24.40 -19.88
C GLY A 429 3.41 -25.50 -20.29
N ASP A 430 4.33 -25.87 -19.41
CA ASP A 430 5.32 -26.92 -19.64
C ASP A 430 4.66 -28.28 -19.87
N ASN A 431 3.63 -28.62 -19.09
CA ASN A 431 2.85 -29.84 -19.27
C ASN A 431 2.10 -29.87 -20.61
N ASN A 432 1.56 -28.73 -21.05
CA ASN A 432 0.90 -28.61 -22.35
C ASN A 432 1.91 -28.83 -23.50
N LEU A 433 3.05 -28.14 -23.44
CA LEU A 433 4.11 -28.27 -24.44
C LEU A 433 4.64 -29.71 -24.51
N LEU A 434 4.84 -30.36 -23.36
CA LEU A 434 5.23 -31.76 -23.29
C LEU A 434 4.19 -32.68 -23.96
N GLY A 435 2.89 -32.43 -23.74
CA GLY A 435 1.80 -33.13 -24.41
C GLY A 435 1.87 -32.99 -25.93
N LEU A 436 1.96 -31.75 -26.42
CA LEU A 436 2.07 -31.46 -27.86
C LEU A 436 3.31 -32.10 -28.50
N LEU A 437 4.45 -32.11 -27.81
CA LEU A 437 5.67 -32.76 -28.28
C LEU A 437 5.50 -34.29 -28.38
N ASN A 438 4.84 -34.91 -27.40
CA ASN A 438 4.56 -36.34 -27.42
C ASN A 438 3.61 -36.71 -28.57
N ASP A 439 2.60 -35.89 -28.84
CA ASP A 439 1.66 -36.08 -29.94
C ASP A 439 2.35 -35.94 -31.30
N GLU A 440 3.14 -34.88 -31.53
CA GLU A 440 3.91 -34.70 -32.76
C GLU A 440 4.92 -35.82 -32.97
N THR A 441 5.62 -36.24 -31.90
CA THR A 441 6.56 -37.38 -31.96
C THR A 441 5.84 -38.65 -32.39
N SER A 442 4.66 -38.91 -31.83
CA SER A 442 3.83 -40.07 -32.19
C SER A 442 3.35 -39.99 -33.65
N ALA A 443 2.92 -38.82 -34.10
CA ALA A 443 2.51 -38.58 -35.48
C ALA A 443 3.65 -38.79 -36.47
N ARG A 444 4.87 -38.31 -36.15
CA ARG A 444 6.09 -38.52 -36.95
C ARG A 444 6.46 -40.00 -37.05
N ILE A 445 6.48 -40.72 -35.93
CA ILE A 445 6.75 -42.16 -35.91
C ILE A 445 5.74 -42.92 -36.78
N ALA A 446 4.45 -42.57 -36.70
CA ALA A 446 3.41 -43.17 -37.53
C ALA A 446 3.59 -42.87 -39.03
N ALA A 447 3.92 -41.62 -39.37
CA ALA A 447 4.19 -41.22 -40.74
C ALA A 447 5.43 -41.93 -41.32
N ASP A 448 6.52 -42.01 -40.57
CA ASP A 448 7.75 -42.68 -40.99
C ASP A 448 7.54 -44.19 -41.18
N THR A 449 6.74 -44.81 -40.31
CA THR A 449 6.32 -46.20 -40.45
C THR A 449 5.50 -46.41 -41.73
N ALA A 450 4.55 -45.51 -42.01
CA ALA A 450 3.75 -45.57 -43.22
C ALA A 450 4.59 -45.38 -44.51
N ILE A 451 5.55 -44.47 -44.49
CA ILE A 451 6.50 -44.26 -45.60
C ILE A 451 7.36 -45.51 -45.79
N THR A 452 7.92 -46.07 -44.72
CA THR A 452 8.72 -47.31 -44.77
C THR A 452 7.93 -48.45 -45.39
N ASN A 453 6.67 -48.64 -44.98
CA ASN A 453 5.79 -49.66 -45.56
C ASN A 453 5.51 -49.42 -47.05
N ARG A 454 5.30 -48.16 -47.46
CA ARG A 454 5.13 -47.79 -48.88
C ARG A 454 6.39 -48.08 -49.68
N LEU A 455 7.57 -47.76 -49.15
CA LEU A 455 8.85 -48.04 -49.80
C LEU A 455 9.08 -49.54 -49.96
N ASN A 456 8.84 -50.34 -48.91
CA ASN A 456 8.90 -51.81 -49.00
C ASN A 456 7.94 -52.38 -50.05
N GLY A 457 6.74 -51.80 -50.15
CA GLY A 457 5.76 -52.16 -51.18
C GLY A 457 6.22 -51.81 -52.60
N VAL A 458 6.86 -50.65 -52.78
CA VAL A 458 7.47 -50.25 -54.07
C VAL A 458 8.62 -51.18 -54.43
N ASP A 459 9.50 -51.49 -53.48
CA ASP A 459 10.65 -52.38 -53.68
C ASP A 459 10.19 -53.78 -54.12
N SER A 460 9.18 -54.33 -53.45
CA SER A 460 8.56 -55.61 -53.83
C SER A 460 7.98 -55.59 -55.25
N ARG A 461 7.35 -54.47 -55.64
CA ARG A 461 6.80 -54.31 -56.99
C ARG A 461 7.90 -54.19 -58.05
N LEU A 462 8.98 -53.48 -57.76
CA LEU A 462 10.13 -53.35 -58.65
C LEU A 462 10.80 -54.71 -58.87
N ASN A 463 11.09 -55.46 -57.79
CA ASN A 463 11.63 -56.82 -57.88
C ASN A 463 10.72 -57.76 -58.72
N GLY A 464 9.39 -57.62 -58.57
CA GLY A 464 8.43 -58.37 -59.37
C GLY A 464 8.41 -57.97 -60.86
N ILE A 465 8.62 -56.69 -61.16
CA ILE A 465 8.76 -56.19 -62.54
C ILE A 465 10.06 -56.71 -63.16
N ASP A 466 11.19 -56.61 -62.46
CA ASP A 466 12.49 -57.11 -62.94
C ASP A 466 12.42 -58.60 -63.30
N THR A 467 11.88 -59.42 -62.39
CA THR A 467 11.67 -60.85 -62.64
C THR A 467 10.77 -61.12 -63.86
N ARG A 468 9.79 -60.24 -64.12
CA ARG A 468 8.89 -60.38 -65.26
C ARG A 468 9.55 -59.94 -66.56
N LEU A 469 10.36 -58.88 -66.53
CA LEU A 469 11.17 -58.44 -67.66
C LEU A 469 12.17 -59.53 -68.05
N ASP A 470 12.91 -60.10 -67.10
CA ASP A 470 13.84 -61.21 -67.34
C ASP A 470 13.15 -62.40 -68.02
N ARG A 471 11.97 -62.79 -67.53
CA ARG A 471 11.18 -63.87 -68.14
C ARG A 471 10.67 -63.52 -69.54
N MET A 472 10.31 -62.26 -69.77
CA MET A 472 9.84 -61.80 -71.07
C MET A 472 10.98 -61.82 -72.08
N ASP A 473 12.17 -61.35 -71.70
CA ASP A 473 13.37 -61.38 -72.53
C ASP A 473 13.78 -62.82 -72.86
N ASP A 474 13.78 -63.72 -71.87
CA ASP A 474 13.98 -65.15 -72.08
C ASP A 474 12.95 -65.75 -73.07
N SER A 475 11.67 -65.42 -72.89
CA SER A 475 10.59 -65.90 -73.77
C SER A 475 10.70 -65.35 -75.19
N ILE A 476 11.13 -64.09 -75.37
CA ILE A 476 11.36 -63.48 -76.68
C ILE A 476 12.55 -64.16 -77.36
N ALA A 477 13.65 -64.38 -76.63
CA ALA A 477 14.83 -65.07 -77.16
C ALA A 477 14.45 -66.49 -77.61
N SER A 478 13.70 -67.23 -76.79
CA SER A 478 13.25 -68.59 -77.10
C SER A 478 12.25 -68.66 -78.25
N SER A 479 11.32 -67.70 -78.34
CA SER A 479 10.38 -67.60 -79.46
C SER A 479 11.10 -67.26 -80.77
N THR A 480 12.11 -66.39 -80.71
CA THR A 480 12.94 -66.03 -81.87
C THR A 480 13.76 -67.24 -82.33
N ALA A 481 14.38 -67.99 -81.41
CA ALA A 481 15.06 -69.24 -81.74
C ALA A 481 14.10 -70.25 -82.39
N THR A 482 12.85 -70.33 -81.90
CA THR A 482 11.80 -71.20 -82.44
C THR A 482 11.38 -70.78 -83.86
N ALA A 483 11.26 -69.47 -84.10
CA ALA A 483 10.99 -68.92 -85.43
C ALA A 483 12.15 -69.18 -86.41
N ILE A 484 13.41 -69.02 -85.97
CA ILE A 484 14.61 -69.36 -86.76
C ILE A 484 14.62 -70.85 -87.10
N ALA A 485 14.34 -71.72 -86.13
CA ALA A 485 14.25 -73.17 -86.35
C ALA A 485 13.19 -73.48 -87.42
N LEU A 486 11.99 -72.91 -87.30
CA LEU A 486 10.94 -73.10 -88.32
C LEU A 486 11.36 -72.54 -89.69
N GLY A 487 12.11 -71.45 -89.75
CA GLY A 487 12.52 -70.76 -90.98
C GLY A 487 13.34 -71.62 -91.96
N GLY A 488 14.15 -72.56 -91.48
CA GLY A 488 15.12 -73.32 -92.28
C GLY A 488 14.56 -74.42 -93.19
N ALA A 489 13.25 -74.62 -93.27
CA ALA A 489 12.66 -75.70 -94.06
C ALA A 489 12.65 -75.42 -95.57
N GLY A 490 13.56 -76.05 -96.31
CA GLY A 490 13.55 -76.09 -97.78
C GLY A 490 12.74 -77.26 -98.34
N PHE A 491 12.30 -77.15 -99.60
CA PHE A 491 11.67 -78.26 -100.33
C PHE A 491 12.69 -78.94 -101.23
N LEU A 492 12.87 -80.26 -101.12
CA LEU A 492 13.74 -80.99 -102.05
C LEU A 492 13.03 -81.12 -103.42
N PRO A 493 13.74 -80.92 -104.55
CA PRO A 493 13.18 -81.17 -105.87
C PRO A 493 12.67 -82.62 -106.00
N ASP A 494 11.60 -82.81 -106.78
CA ASP A 494 11.01 -84.11 -107.16
C ASP A 494 10.45 -85.02 -106.06
N MET A 495 10.40 -84.55 -104.82
CA MET A 495 9.77 -85.28 -103.71
C MET A 495 8.35 -84.78 -103.44
N LYS A 496 7.37 -85.70 -103.41
CA LYS A 496 5.97 -85.39 -103.06
C LYS A 496 5.77 -85.09 -101.56
N PHE A 497 6.66 -85.61 -100.72
CA PHE A 497 6.66 -85.41 -99.28
C PHE A 497 8.08 -85.10 -98.81
N ASN A 498 8.22 -84.11 -97.93
CA ASN A 498 9.48 -83.78 -97.27
C ASN A 498 9.26 -83.66 -95.76
N LEU A 499 10.23 -84.13 -94.98
CA LEU A 499 10.31 -83.92 -93.54
C LEU A 499 11.68 -83.32 -93.23
N ALA A 500 11.69 -82.11 -92.70
CA ALA A 500 12.90 -81.43 -92.26
C ALA A 500 12.84 -81.18 -90.75
N MET A 501 13.98 -81.37 -90.10
CA MET A 501 14.19 -81.02 -88.70
C MET A 501 15.28 -79.97 -88.63
N ASN A 502 15.03 -78.89 -87.91
CA ASN A 502 15.98 -77.77 -87.80
C ASN A 502 16.13 -77.36 -86.34
N MET A 503 17.30 -76.84 -85.99
CA MET A 503 17.58 -76.24 -84.70
C MET A 503 17.86 -74.74 -84.88
N GLY A 504 17.33 -73.92 -83.99
CA GLY A 504 17.53 -72.48 -83.96
C GLY A 504 18.25 -72.06 -82.68
N PHE A 505 19.14 -71.09 -82.81
CA PHE A 505 19.88 -70.49 -81.70
C PHE A 505 19.73 -68.97 -81.76
N TYR A 506 19.37 -68.33 -80.65
CA TYR A 506 19.27 -66.87 -80.57
C TYR A 506 19.47 -66.41 -79.12
N ASP A 507 20.45 -65.53 -78.88
CA ASP A 507 20.76 -64.94 -77.57
C ASP A 507 20.80 -65.96 -76.39
N GLY A 508 21.50 -67.08 -76.61
CA GLY A 508 21.62 -68.19 -75.65
C GLY A 508 20.38 -69.09 -75.53
N ALA A 509 19.26 -68.75 -76.19
CA ALA A 509 18.11 -69.63 -76.32
C ALA A 509 18.31 -70.65 -77.45
N GLN A 510 17.78 -71.84 -77.26
CA GLN A 510 17.83 -72.96 -78.19
C GLN A 510 16.42 -73.44 -78.48
N ALA A 511 16.13 -73.78 -79.73
CA ALA A 511 14.85 -74.35 -80.11
C ALA A 511 15.02 -75.43 -81.17
N VAL A 512 14.06 -76.35 -81.23
CA VAL A 512 14.00 -77.39 -82.25
C VAL A 512 12.67 -77.34 -82.97
N SER A 513 12.68 -77.63 -84.26
CA SER A 513 11.49 -77.70 -85.10
C SER A 513 11.45 -78.98 -85.91
N ALA A 514 10.23 -79.44 -86.18
CA ALA A 514 9.92 -80.44 -87.17
C ALA A 514 8.91 -79.85 -88.16
N THR A 515 9.27 -79.82 -89.42
CA THR A 515 8.46 -79.28 -90.52
C THR A 515 8.21 -80.36 -91.55
N MET A 516 6.95 -80.57 -91.90
CA MET A 516 6.53 -81.44 -92.99
C MET A 516 6.03 -80.60 -94.17
N GLY A 517 6.35 -81.05 -95.38
CA GLY A 517 5.91 -80.46 -96.62
C GLY A 517 5.25 -81.50 -97.51
N TYR A 518 4.16 -81.14 -98.19
CA TYR A 518 3.48 -81.98 -99.17
C TYR A 518 3.27 -81.20 -100.47
N ARG A 519 3.87 -81.71 -101.57
CA ARG A 519 3.80 -81.07 -102.90
C ARG A 519 2.66 -81.70 -103.70
N VAL A 520 1.68 -80.89 -104.07
CA VAL A 520 0.50 -81.33 -104.83
C VAL A 520 0.79 -81.29 -106.33
N SER A 521 1.55 -80.30 -106.79
CA SER A 521 2.06 -80.17 -108.16
C SER A 521 3.41 -79.45 -108.15
N ASP A 522 4.10 -79.37 -109.29
CA ASP A 522 5.38 -78.65 -109.38
C ASP A 522 5.27 -77.15 -109.08
N SER A 523 4.05 -76.60 -109.05
CA SER A 523 3.77 -75.19 -108.75
C SER A 523 3.07 -74.94 -107.41
N ILE A 524 2.59 -75.99 -106.71
CA ILE A 524 1.83 -75.83 -105.44
C ILE A 524 2.33 -76.83 -104.39
N ALA A 525 2.74 -76.31 -103.23
CA ALA A 525 3.10 -77.11 -102.07
C ALA A 525 2.48 -76.58 -100.77
N PHE A 526 2.11 -77.48 -99.87
CA PHE A 526 1.71 -77.16 -98.50
C PHE A 526 2.85 -77.46 -97.55
N THR A 527 2.98 -76.65 -96.50
CA THR A 527 3.94 -76.86 -95.42
C THR A 527 3.24 -76.69 -94.09
N ALA A 528 3.62 -77.52 -93.12
CA ALA A 528 3.17 -77.44 -91.75
C ALA A 528 4.36 -77.74 -90.84
N GLY A 529 4.49 -77.03 -89.74
CA GLY A 529 5.61 -77.21 -88.82
C GLY A 529 5.24 -76.87 -87.40
N VAL A 530 5.87 -77.58 -86.48
CA VAL A 530 5.82 -77.31 -85.05
C VAL A 530 7.24 -77.17 -84.52
N ALA A 531 7.42 -76.29 -83.56
CA ALA A 531 8.70 -76.04 -82.95
C ALA A 531 8.53 -75.67 -81.49
N GLY A 532 9.53 -75.99 -80.68
CA GLY A 532 9.53 -75.67 -79.26
C GLY A 532 10.90 -75.20 -78.82
N GLY A 533 10.91 -74.18 -77.97
CA GLY A 533 12.11 -73.79 -77.25
C GLY A 533 12.55 -74.89 -76.26
N LEU A 534 13.84 -75.12 -76.18
CA LEU A 534 14.47 -76.15 -75.34
C LEU A 534 14.94 -75.58 -73.99
N ASN A 535 15.09 -74.27 -73.88
CA ASN A 535 15.45 -73.54 -72.65
C ASN A 535 14.81 -72.14 -72.64
N LYS A 536 15.06 -71.34 -71.57
CA LYS A 536 14.59 -69.96 -71.42
C LYS A 536 13.06 -69.80 -71.60
N GLY A 537 12.29 -70.65 -70.92
CA GLY A 537 10.82 -70.58 -70.95
C GLY A 537 10.18 -70.95 -72.30
N GLY A 538 10.85 -71.81 -73.08
CA GLY A 538 10.46 -72.19 -74.44
C GLY A 538 9.01 -72.60 -74.60
N GLN A 539 8.27 -71.80 -75.36
CA GLN A 539 6.90 -72.07 -75.77
C GLN A 539 6.88 -72.85 -77.08
N VAL A 540 5.78 -73.54 -77.35
CA VAL A 540 5.56 -74.27 -78.60
C VAL A 540 4.88 -73.35 -79.60
N GLY A 541 5.51 -73.18 -80.75
CA GLY A 541 4.97 -72.46 -81.90
C GLY A 541 4.66 -73.40 -83.05
N GLY A 542 3.67 -73.06 -83.87
CA GLY A 542 3.33 -73.80 -85.08
C GLY A 542 3.15 -72.85 -86.26
N ARG A 543 3.39 -73.35 -87.47
CA ARG A 543 3.08 -72.65 -88.72
C ARG A 543 2.45 -73.60 -89.72
N VAL A 544 1.53 -73.07 -90.53
CA VAL A 544 1.02 -73.72 -91.73
C VAL A 544 1.07 -72.71 -92.86
N GLY A 545 1.45 -73.13 -94.05
CA GLY A 545 1.63 -72.25 -95.19
C GLY A 545 1.48 -72.98 -96.51
N VAL A 546 1.13 -72.22 -97.55
CA VAL A 546 1.10 -72.68 -98.93
C VAL A 546 2.18 -71.93 -99.72
N ILE A 547 2.89 -72.64 -100.57
CA ILE A 547 3.89 -72.10 -101.49
C ILE A 547 3.32 -72.25 -102.90
N ILE A 548 3.26 -71.14 -103.63
CA ILE A 548 2.81 -71.09 -105.01
C ILE A 548 3.97 -70.55 -105.84
N GLY A 549 4.50 -71.41 -106.71
CA GLY A 549 5.55 -71.05 -107.65
C GLY A 549 4.93 -70.60 -108.98
N PHE A 550 5.36 -69.45 -109.49
CA PHE A 550 4.99 -68.98 -110.83
C PHE A 550 6.19 -69.24 -111.74
N GLY A 551 6.08 -70.23 -112.63
CA GLY A 551 7.11 -70.47 -113.66
C GLY A 551 7.00 -69.42 -114.77
N GLY A 552 8.11 -68.71 -115.03
CA GLY A 552 8.46 -68.26 -116.37
C GLY A 552 9.37 -69.33 -116.98
N GLU A 553 9.12 -69.64 -118.25
CA GLU A 553 9.63 -70.79 -119.03
C GLU A 553 11.02 -71.34 -118.70
#